data_AF-A0A962QE10-F1
#
_entry.id   AF-A0A962QE10-F1
#
_cell.length_a   1.000
_cell.length_b   1.000
_cell.length_c   1.000
_cell.angle_alpha   90.00
_cell.angle_beta   90.00
_cell.angle_gamma   90.00
#
_symmetry.space_group_name_H-M   'P 1'
#
loop_
_entity.id
_entity.type
_entity.pdbx_description
1 polymer ?
#
loop_
_entity_poly.entity_id
_entity_poly.type
_entity_poly.pdbx_seq_one_letter_code
_entity_poly.pdbx_strand_id
1 'polypeptide(L)'
;MSQTIDSLDLKMERREMTGLFKRLIPKRFIKCSVMLFAWLAISVSPTWAQADPCDGDNVVELLAGSGEDLAVTGGCTIVKAGTYHYNNVNIYDGGILKFEDAAIDFWAQSILVENEGSLIAGSPEAPIGTAGGMVTIHLYGADQGARPFGTDQEPRGMGIICKTGAFCGVDPTIWNANYDSNTNQLKPKDQHVKSMLSGGEDYFYRYGTMP
;
A
#
# COMPACT_ATOMS: atom_id res chain seq x y z
N MET A 1 -49.59 38.28 -5.72
CA MET A 1 -48.68 37.99 -6.84
C MET A 1 -47.42 37.37 -6.23
N SER A 2 -47.52 36.19 -5.61
CA SER A 2 -47.37 34.84 -6.20
C SER A 2 -46.13 34.72 -7.07
N GLN A 3 -45.09 34.07 -6.54
CA GLN A 3 -44.41 32.94 -7.19
C GLN A 3 -43.46 32.24 -6.20
N THR A 4 -43.65 30.93 -6.09
CA THR A 4 -42.87 29.94 -5.34
C THR A 4 -42.12 29.12 -6.39
N ILE A 5 -40.82 28.88 -6.20
CA ILE A 5 -40.02 28.05 -7.11
C ILE A 5 -39.51 26.82 -6.32
N ASP A 6 -40.21 25.72 -6.61
CA ASP A 6 -39.75 24.37 -6.95
C ASP A 6 -38.65 23.69 -6.11
N SER A 7 -39.13 22.79 -5.25
CA SER A 7 -38.45 21.54 -4.89
C SER A 7 -38.83 20.45 -5.90
N LEU A 8 -37.85 19.87 -6.61
CA LEU A 8 -38.06 18.61 -7.34
C LEU A 8 -37.10 17.53 -6.82
N ASP A 9 -37.71 16.73 -5.96
CA ASP A 9 -37.28 15.48 -5.34
C ASP A 9 -37.28 14.37 -6.42
N LEU A 10 -36.10 13.96 -6.87
CA LEU A 10 -35.95 12.85 -7.83
C LEU A 10 -35.87 11.51 -7.09
N LYS A 11 -37.04 11.09 -6.61
CA LYS A 11 -37.29 9.75 -6.07
C LYS A 11 -37.39 8.74 -7.21
N MET A 12 -36.27 8.10 -7.55
CA MET A 12 -36.19 7.05 -8.56
C MET A 12 -36.71 5.73 -7.97
N GLU A 13 -38.02 5.56 -8.01
CA GLU A 13 -38.73 4.40 -7.46
C GLU A 13 -38.76 3.22 -8.45
N ARG A 14 -38.18 2.12 -7.99
CA ARG A 14 -38.12 0.78 -8.56
C ARG A 14 -39.54 0.19 -8.70
N ARG A 15 -39.96 -0.20 -9.91
CA ARG A 15 -41.13 -1.08 -10.18
C ARG A 15 -40.65 -2.25 -11.04
N GLU A 16 -40.58 -3.47 -10.50
CA GLU A 16 -41.66 -4.48 -10.50
C GLU A 16 -42.20 -4.77 -11.90
N MET A 17 -41.73 -5.84 -12.55
CA MET A 17 -42.45 -6.54 -13.61
C MET A 17 -42.53 -8.02 -13.27
N THR A 18 -43.51 -8.35 -12.43
CA THR A 18 -44.00 -9.69 -12.20
C THR A 18 -45.27 -9.92 -13.03
N GLY A 19 -45.22 -10.95 -13.88
CA GLY A 19 -46.39 -11.74 -14.27
C GLY A 19 -47.10 -11.34 -15.56
N LEU A 20 -47.23 -12.30 -16.48
CA LEU A 20 -48.52 -12.83 -16.97
C LEU A 20 -48.35 -13.68 -18.24
N PHE A 21 -48.51 -15.00 -18.12
CA PHE A 21 -49.61 -15.80 -18.69
C PHE A 21 -49.19 -17.24 -19.02
N LYS A 22 -49.84 -18.18 -18.31
CA LYS A 22 -49.89 -19.62 -18.57
C LYS A 22 -50.83 -19.93 -19.75
N ARG A 23 -50.48 -20.93 -20.59
CA ARG A 23 -51.36 -21.89 -21.33
C ARG A 23 -50.46 -22.81 -22.20
N LEU A 24 -50.20 -24.08 -21.84
CA LEU A 24 -50.97 -25.34 -21.99
C LEU A 24 -50.71 -26.14 -23.30
N ILE A 25 -49.95 -27.26 -23.17
CA ILE A 25 -50.12 -28.64 -23.76
C ILE A 25 -49.75 -28.85 -25.28
N PRO A 26 -49.27 -30.04 -25.80
CA PRO A 26 -49.11 -31.41 -25.23
C PRO A 26 -47.75 -32.13 -25.40
N LYS A 27 -47.64 -33.24 -24.65
CA LYS A 27 -46.67 -34.35 -24.72
C LYS A 27 -46.57 -34.97 -26.12
N ARG A 28 -45.35 -35.10 -26.69
CA ARG A 28 -45.03 -36.09 -27.73
C ARG A 28 -43.55 -36.50 -27.72
N PHE A 29 -43.35 -37.82 -27.64
CA PHE A 29 -42.18 -38.60 -28.05
C PHE A 29 -40.82 -38.35 -27.37
N ILE A 30 -40.57 -39.13 -26.32
CA ILE A 30 -39.22 -39.50 -25.88
C ILE A 30 -38.67 -40.49 -26.92
N LYS A 31 -37.71 -40.05 -27.74
CA LYS A 31 -36.78 -40.94 -28.45
C LYS A 31 -35.39 -40.33 -28.43
N CYS A 32 -34.44 -41.13 -27.91
CA CYS A 32 -33.02 -41.18 -28.21
C CYS A 32 -32.41 -39.99 -28.97
N SER A 33 -31.52 -39.25 -28.32
CA SER A 33 -30.29 -38.84 -29.02
C SER A 33 -29.19 -38.42 -28.03
N VAL A 34 -28.18 -39.27 -27.95
CA VAL A 34 -26.73 -38.97 -27.99
C VAL A 34 -26.18 -37.86 -27.08
N MET A 35 -25.28 -38.32 -26.21
CA MET A 35 -24.21 -37.61 -25.50
C MET A 35 -23.81 -36.22 -26.03
N LEU A 36 -23.74 -35.26 -25.10
CA LEU A 36 -22.66 -34.28 -25.07
C LEU A 36 -22.45 -33.81 -23.62
N PHE A 37 -21.67 -34.58 -22.85
CA PHE A 37 -21.09 -34.08 -21.61
C PHE A 37 -19.99 -33.10 -21.99
N ALA A 38 -20.32 -31.80 -22.00
CA ALA A 38 -19.34 -30.74 -22.09
C ALA A 38 -18.43 -30.83 -20.85
N TRP A 39 -17.23 -31.35 -21.05
CA TRP A 39 -16.13 -31.29 -20.10
C TRP A 39 -15.80 -29.82 -19.85
N LEU A 40 -16.31 -29.28 -18.74
CA LEU A 40 -15.85 -28.01 -18.20
C LEU A 40 -14.48 -28.27 -17.56
N ALA A 41 -13.42 -28.21 -18.37
CA ALA A 41 -12.06 -28.21 -17.86
C ALA A 41 -11.87 -26.90 -17.07
N ILE A 42 -12.03 -26.97 -15.75
CA ILE A 42 -11.64 -25.90 -14.84
C ILE A 42 -10.11 -25.85 -14.92
N SER A 43 -9.59 -24.99 -15.80
CA SER A 43 -8.19 -24.61 -15.80
C SER A 43 -7.96 -23.76 -14.55
N VAL A 44 -7.70 -24.43 -13.42
CA VAL A 44 -7.11 -23.78 -12.26
C VAL A 44 -5.69 -23.44 -12.68
N SER A 45 -5.49 -22.23 -13.21
CA SER A 45 -4.15 -21.73 -13.41
C SER A 45 -3.49 -21.66 -12.03
N PRO A 46 -2.41 -22.40 -11.77
CA PRO A 46 -1.66 -22.19 -10.54
C PRO A 46 -1.21 -20.73 -10.54
N THR A 47 -1.64 -19.96 -9.55
CA THR A 47 -1.03 -18.68 -9.21
C THR A 47 0.33 -19.02 -8.63
N TRP A 48 1.37 -18.98 -9.47
CA TRP A 48 2.74 -19.06 -8.99
C TRP A 48 2.96 -17.80 -8.16
N ALA A 49 3.12 -17.97 -6.84
CA ALA A 49 3.65 -16.89 -6.02
C ALA A 49 5.06 -16.62 -6.53
N GLN A 50 5.24 -15.50 -7.23
CA GLN A 50 6.55 -15.05 -7.64
C GLN A 50 7.29 -14.71 -6.34
N ALA A 51 8.44 -15.36 -6.11
CA ALA A 51 9.26 -15.05 -4.95
C ALA A 51 9.65 -13.56 -4.99
N ASP A 52 9.62 -12.91 -3.83
CA ASP A 52 10.03 -11.51 -3.73
C ASP A 52 11.51 -11.39 -4.13
N PRO A 53 11.86 -10.44 -5.02
CA PRO A 53 13.21 -10.35 -5.58
C PRO A 53 14.27 -9.97 -4.54
N CYS A 54 13.84 -9.50 -3.37
CA CYS A 54 14.67 -8.96 -2.30
C CYS A 54 14.54 -9.79 -1.01
N ASP A 55 14.44 -11.11 -1.10
CA ASP A 55 14.33 -12.00 0.07
C ASP A 55 15.65 -12.71 0.41
N GLY A 56 15.87 -12.93 1.71
CA GLY A 56 17.01 -13.68 2.27
C GLY A 56 18.32 -12.89 2.43
N ASP A 57 19.40 -13.61 2.76
CA ASP A 57 20.68 -13.00 3.21
C ASP A 57 21.55 -12.45 2.07
N ASN A 58 21.21 -12.72 0.81
CA ASN A 58 22.03 -12.30 -0.34
C ASN A 58 21.65 -10.90 -0.82
N VAL A 59 22.64 -10.10 -1.20
CA VAL A 59 22.39 -8.83 -1.89
C VAL A 59 22.11 -9.11 -3.36
N VAL A 60 20.92 -8.74 -3.82
CA VAL A 60 20.45 -8.95 -5.20
C VAL A 60 20.38 -7.61 -5.94
N GLU A 61 20.69 -7.62 -7.24
CA GLU A 61 20.41 -6.47 -8.11
C GLU A 61 18.89 -6.37 -8.33
N LEU A 62 18.29 -5.26 -7.93
CA LEU A 62 16.86 -5.00 -8.16
C LEU A 62 16.65 -4.62 -9.63
N LEU A 63 15.69 -5.27 -10.29
CA LEU A 63 15.28 -4.99 -11.66
C LEU A 63 14.16 -3.92 -11.69
N ALA A 64 13.83 -3.39 -12.86
CA ALA A 64 12.72 -2.46 -12.97
C ALA A 64 11.38 -3.19 -12.73
N GLY A 65 10.59 -2.68 -11.79
CA GLY A 65 9.21 -3.12 -11.56
C GLY A 65 8.25 -2.62 -12.64
N SER A 66 7.06 -3.24 -12.69
CA SER A 66 5.94 -2.92 -13.57
C SER A 66 4.72 -2.37 -12.82
N GLY A 67 4.91 -1.91 -11.58
CA GLY A 67 3.84 -1.41 -10.69
C GLY A 67 3.30 -2.45 -9.71
N GLU A 68 4.01 -3.54 -9.46
CA GLU A 68 3.76 -4.46 -8.36
C GLU A 68 4.22 -3.90 -7.00
N ASP A 69 3.72 -4.49 -5.92
CA ASP A 69 4.28 -4.23 -4.58
C ASP A 69 5.68 -4.88 -4.46
N LEU A 70 6.55 -4.26 -3.68
CA LEU A 70 7.91 -4.71 -3.41
C LEU A 70 8.10 -4.92 -1.90
N ALA A 71 8.35 -6.16 -1.48
CA ALA A 71 8.85 -6.47 -0.15
C ALA A 71 10.37 -6.59 -0.19
N VAL A 72 11.05 -5.89 0.72
CA VAL A 72 12.50 -5.94 0.92
C VAL A 72 12.75 -6.45 2.33
N THR A 73 13.00 -7.76 2.43
CA THR A 73 13.36 -8.47 3.69
C THR A 73 14.84 -8.84 3.74
N GLY A 74 15.50 -8.83 2.58
CA GLY A 74 16.92 -9.04 2.36
C GLY A 74 17.61 -7.82 1.75
N GLY A 75 18.81 -8.03 1.22
CA GLY A 75 19.58 -6.98 0.56
C GLY A 75 19.19 -6.79 -0.90
N CYS A 76 18.85 -5.57 -1.31
CA CYS A 76 18.58 -5.20 -2.69
C CYS A 76 19.32 -3.92 -3.08
N THR A 77 19.95 -3.93 -4.25
CA THR A 77 20.70 -2.78 -4.76
C THR A 77 20.27 -2.43 -6.18
N ILE A 78 19.97 -1.15 -6.42
CA ILE A 78 19.74 -0.58 -7.74
C ILE A 78 21.07 0.00 -8.24
N VAL A 79 21.68 -0.67 -9.22
CA VAL A 79 23.00 -0.30 -9.76
C VAL A 79 22.95 0.34 -11.15
N LYS A 80 21.83 0.22 -11.86
CA LYS A 80 21.67 0.66 -13.24
C LYS A 80 20.83 1.93 -13.32
N ALA A 81 21.19 2.79 -14.26
CA ALA A 81 20.33 3.90 -14.65
C ALA A 81 19.01 3.38 -15.24
N GLY A 82 17.91 4.05 -14.95
CA GLY A 82 16.60 3.66 -15.48
C GLY A 82 15.44 4.08 -14.59
N THR A 83 14.24 3.70 -15.03
CA THR A 83 12.99 3.91 -14.30
C THR A 83 12.58 2.63 -13.62
N TYR A 84 12.37 2.70 -12.32
CA TYR A 84 11.93 1.61 -11.46
C TYR A 84 10.55 1.96 -10.95
N HIS A 85 9.55 1.14 -11.27
CA HIS A 85 8.16 1.46 -10.96
C HIS A 85 7.54 0.38 -10.10
N TYR A 86 7.23 0.74 -8.85
CA TYR A 86 6.59 -0.14 -7.87
C TYR A 86 5.36 0.54 -7.31
N ASN A 87 4.45 -0.24 -6.74
CA ASN A 87 3.28 0.28 -6.06
C ASN A 87 3.60 0.59 -4.60
N ASN A 88 3.43 -0.36 -3.69
CA ASN A 88 3.88 -0.21 -2.31
C ASN A 88 5.28 -0.82 -2.12
N VAL A 89 6.18 -0.11 -1.44
CA VAL A 89 7.50 -0.60 -1.09
C VAL A 89 7.59 -0.73 0.43
N ASN A 90 7.70 -1.96 0.93
CA ASN A 90 7.90 -2.25 2.34
C ASN A 90 9.34 -2.75 2.56
N ILE A 91 10.09 -2.09 3.44
CA ILE A 91 11.45 -2.47 3.84
C ILE A 91 11.40 -2.83 5.32
N TYR A 92 11.58 -4.10 5.66
CA TYR A 92 11.34 -4.63 7.00
C TYR A 92 12.19 -5.86 7.30
N ASP A 93 12.17 -6.36 8.54
CA ASP A 93 12.94 -7.52 9.00
C ASP A 93 14.44 -7.46 8.65
N GLY A 94 15.03 -6.26 8.75
CA GLY A 94 16.45 -6.03 8.43
C GLY A 94 16.75 -5.81 6.94
N GLY A 95 15.73 -5.75 6.09
CA GLY A 95 15.89 -5.53 4.66
C GLY A 95 16.58 -4.20 4.31
N ILE A 96 17.32 -4.19 3.21
CA ILE A 96 18.10 -3.03 2.77
C ILE A 96 17.80 -2.76 1.31
N LEU A 97 17.26 -1.58 1.00
CA LEU A 97 17.17 -1.07 -0.37
C LEU A 97 18.24 0.01 -0.57
N LYS A 98 19.24 -0.30 -1.40
CA LYS A 98 20.36 0.60 -1.70
C LYS A 98 20.27 1.13 -3.13
N PHE A 99 20.56 2.41 -3.32
CA PHE A 99 20.76 3.03 -4.62
C PHE A 99 22.25 3.32 -4.80
N GLU A 100 22.83 2.92 -5.94
CA GLU A 100 24.16 3.37 -6.36
C GLU A 100 24.07 4.67 -7.17
N ASP A 101 25.23 5.27 -7.42
CA ASP A 101 25.35 6.52 -8.17
C ASP A 101 25.09 6.34 -9.67
N ALA A 102 23.82 6.31 -10.05
CA ALA A 102 23.33 6.25 -11.41
C ALA A 102 22.13 7.19 -11.60
N ALA A 103 21.73 7.46 -12.86
CA ALA A 103 20.51 8.21 -13.16
C ALA A 103 19.27 7.33 -12.94
N ILE A 104 18.69 7.38 -11.74
CA ILE A 104 17.62 6.51 -11.29
C ILE A 104 16.35 7.32 -11.04
N ASP A 105 15.26 6.93 -11.68
CA ASP A 105 13.91 7.40 -11.40
C ASP A 105 13.12 6.30 -10.69
N PHE A 106 12.96 6.41 -9.38
CA PHE A 106 12.28 5.42 -8.55
C PHE A 106 10.86 5.89 -8.21
N TRP A 107 9.86 5.24 -8.79
CA TRP A 107 8.44 5.53 -8.60
C TRP A 107 7.83 4.55 -7.60
N ALA A 108 7.14 5.08 -6.60
CA ALA A 108 6.36 4.32 -5.63
C ALA A 108 5.09 5.08 -5.26
N GLN A 109 3.99 4.37 -5.01
CA GLN A 109 2.82 4.99 -4.39
C GLN A 109 3.08 5.27 -2.91
N SER A 110 3.80 4.38 -2.23
CA SER A 110 4.18 4.54 -0.83
C SER A 110 5.46 3.76 -0.53
N ILE A 111 6.29 4.31 0.36
CA ILE A 111 7.51 3.66 0.84
C ILE A 111 7.42 3.63 2.37
N LEU A 112 7.55 2.45 2.95
CA LEU A 112 7.58 2.22 4.39
C LEU A 112 8.89 1.54 4.77
N VAL A 113 9.67 2.20 5.62
CA VAL A 113 10.84 1.62 6.27
C VAL A 113 10.46 1.32 7.70
N GLU A 114 10.38 0.03 8.03
CA GLU A 114 10.08 -0.44 9.37
C GLU A 114 11.35 -0.53 10.21
N ASN A 115 11.21 -0.79 11.51
CA ASN A 115 12.35 -0.93 12.41
C ASN A 115 13.37 -1.94 11.83
N GLU A 116 14.66 -1.63 11.97
CA GLU A 116 15.81 -2.38 11.40
C GLU A 116 15.92 -2.37 9.87
N GLY A 117 14.91 -1.91 9.12
CA GLY A 117 15.00 -1.70 7.68
C GLY A 117 15.88 -0.51 7.31
N SER A 118 16.41 -0.50 6.07
CA SER A 118 17.27 0.59 5.58
C SER A 118 16.98 1.00 4.13
N LEU A 119 16.88 2.31 3.90
CA LEU A 119 16.84 2.94 2.58
C LEU A 119 18.11 3.79 2.42
N ILE A 120 19.02 3.38 1.54
CA ILE A 120 20.39 3.91 1.49
C ILE A 120 20.68 4.48 0.10
N ALA A 121 21.23 5.69 0.02
CA ALA A 121 21.66 6.31 -1.23
C ALA A 121 23.19 6.52 -1.22
N GLY A 122 23.91 5.73 -2.01
CA GLY A 122 25.37 5.74 -2.08
C GLY A 122 26.05 5.22 -0.81
N SER A 123 27.31 5.59 -0.61
CA SER A 123 28.07 5.40 0.63
C SER A 123 28.96 6.61 0.92
N PRO A 124 29.61 6.71 2.10
CA PRO A 124 30.58 7.76 2.37
C PRO A 124 31.74 7.80 1.35
N GLU A 125 32.17 6.64 0.85
CA GLU A 125 33.26 6.49 -0.13
C GLU A 125 32.78 6.70 -1.57
N ALA A 126 31.50 6.42 -1.85
CA ALA A 126 30.86 6.62 -3.15
C ALA A 126 29.49 7.33 -3.00
N PRO A 127 29.48 8.64 -2.67
CA PRO A 127 28.23 9.38 -2.56
C PRO A 127 27.54 9.51 -3.93
N ILE A 128 26.21 9.59 -3.93
CA ILE A 128 25.43 9.92 -5.12
C ILE A 128 25.89 11.27 -5.70
N GLY A 129 26.01 11.35 -7.02
CA GLY A 129 26.44 12.53 -7.77
C GLY A 129 27.93 12.59 -8.08
N THR A 130 28.77 11.73 -7.50
CA THR A 130 30.22 11.71 -7.74
C THR A 130 30.57 11.34 -9.19
N ALA A 131 29.82 10.39 -9.76
CA ALA A 131 29.86 9.97 -11.16
C ALA A 131 28.79 10.68 -12.02
N GLY A 132 28.15 11.72 -11.48
CA GLY A 132 27.09 12.47 -12.15
C GLY A 132 25.72 11.77 -12.17
N GLY A 133 25.54 10.72 -11.38
CA GLY A 133 24.23 10.09 -11.17
C GLY A 133 23.32 10.95 -10.29
N MET A 134 22.04 10.59 -10.28
CA MET A 134 21.01 11.26 -9.52
C MET A 134 19.89 10.28 -9.23
N VAL A 135 19.57 10.13 -7.95
CA VAL A 135 18.42 9.33 -7.50
C VAL A 135 17.25 10.27 -7.30
N THR A 136 16.19 10.09 -8.08
CA THR A 136 14.93 10.82 -7.94
C THR A 136 13.86 9.86 -7.44
N ILE A 137 13.28 10.16 -6.28
CA ILE A 137 12.14 9.39 -5.73
C ILE A 137 10.86 10.14 -6.09
N HIS A 138 10.00 9.47 -6.86
CA HIS A 138 8.69 9.95 -7.26
C HIS A 138 7.62 9.25 -6.43
N LEU A 139 6.91 10.01 -5.60
CA LEU A 139 5.71 9.54 -4.93
C LEU A 139 4.49 9.84 -5.81
N TYR A 140 3.74 8.81 -6.20
CA TYR A 140 2.59 8.95 -7.09
C TYR A 140 1.30 8.44 -6.44
N GLY A 141 0.18 8.73 -7.08
CA GLY A 141 -1.14 8.25 -6.66
C GLY A 141 -2.13 9.39 -6.50
N ALA A 142 -3.38 9.04 -6.24
CA ALA A 142 -4.37 10.02 -5.86
C ALA A 142 -4.01 10.63 -4.51
N ASP A 143 -4.25 11.93 -4.35
CA ASP A 143 -4.20 12.59 -3.04
C ASP A 143 -5.20 11.91 -2.10
N GLN A 144 -4.68 11.27 -1.05
CA GLN A 144 -5.48 10.62 -0.02
C GLN A 144 -5.67 11.53 1.22
N GLY A 145 -5.02 12.69 1.23
CA GLY A 145 -5.21 13.70 2.25
C GLY A 145 -6.52 14.44 2.00
N ALA A 146 -7.57 14.11 2.76
CA ALA A 146 -8.72 14.99 2.86
C ALA A 146 -8.33 16.30 3.59
N ARG A 147 -7.70 17.23 2.87
CA ARG A 147 -7.25 18.58 3.31
C ARG A 147 -6.04 18.58 4.27
N PRO A 148 -5.25 19.67 4.32
CA PRO A 148 -3.99 19.75 5.07
C PRO A 148 -4.08 19.48 6.57
N PHE A 149 -5.29 19.49 7.15
CA PHE A 149 -5.57 19.08 8.52
C PHE A 149 -7.00 18.52 8.55
N GLY A 150 -7.14 17.20 8.40
CA GLY A 150 -8.44 16.55 8.41
C GLY A 150 -9.18 16.77 9.74
N THR A 151 -10.41 17.28 9.67
CA THR A 151 -11.39 17.09 10.73
C THR A 151 -11.68 15.60 10.84
N ASP A 152 -11.97 15.11 12.04
CA ASP A 152 -12.27 13.73 12.43
C ASP A 152 -13.44 13.04 11.69
N GLN A 153 -14.02 13.69 10.68
CA GLN A 153 -15.26 13.30 10.01
C GLN A 153 -15.07 12.79 8.57
N GLU A 154 -13.86 12.89 7.99
CA GLU A 154 -13.58 12.44 6.61
C GLU A 154 -12.53 11.33 6.56
N PRO A 155 -12.53 10.46 5.52
CA PRO A 155 -11.54 9.39 5.38
C PRO A 155 -10.13 10.00 5.35
N ARG A 156 -9.31 9.65 6.34
CA ARG A 156 -7.88 9.96 6.33
C ARG A 156 -7.21 9.10 5.25
N GLY A 157 -6.09 9.58 4.71
CA GLY A 157 -5.26 8.72 3.89
C GLY A 157 -4.93 7.43 4.65
N MET A 158 -5.07 6.31 3.95
CA MET A 158 -4.96 4.99 4.55
C MET A 158 -3.50 4.62 4.80
N GLY A 159 -2.57 5.33 4.18
CA GLY A 159 -1.15 5.01 4.18
C GLY A 159 -0.89 3.59 3.69
N ILE A 160 0.37 3.17 3.83
CA ILE A 160 0.83 1.81 3.61
C ILE A 160 0.82 1.03 4.93
N ILE A 161 0.43 -0.24 4.88
CA ILE A 161 0.28 -1.10 6.06
C ILE A 161 1.64 -1.67 6.48
N CYS A 162 1.94 -1.63 7.79
CA CYS A 162 3.09 -2.30 8.38
C CYS A 162 3.05 -3.83 8.15
N LYS A 163 4.21 -4.44 7.95
CA LYS A 163 4.39 -5.89 7.80
C LYS A 163 4.78 -6.57 9.11
N THR A 164 5.49 -5.89 10.00
CA THR A 164 6.02 -6.47 11.26
C THR A 164 5.10 -6.30 12.48
N GLY A 165 3.91 -5.71 12.31
CA GLY A 165 2.91 -5.57 13.36
C GLY A 165 2.28 -4.18 13.41
N ALA A 166 1.54 -3.88 14.48
CA ALA A 166 0.75 -2.65 14.57
C ALA A 166 1.58 -1.36 14.64
N PHE A 167 2.87 -1.45 14.98
CA PHE A 167 3.77 -0.32 15.17
C PHE A 167 5.01 -0.39 14.28
N CYS A 168 4.97 -1.15 13.17
CA CYS A 168 6.07 -1.23 12.21
C CYS A 168 7.42 -1.59 12.88
N GLY A 169 7.38 -2.52 13.84
CA GLY A 169 8.55 -3.00 14.56
C GLY A 169 9.04 -2.09 15.71
N VAL A 170 8.40 -0.95 15.95
CA VAL A 170 8.74 -0.07 17.09
C VAL A 170 8.24 -0.70 18.39
N ASP A 171 9.11 -0.74 19.41
CA ASP A 171 8.76 -1.23 20.75
C ASP A 171 7.54 -0.46 21.32
N PRO A 172 6.49 -1.15 21.81
CA PRO A 172 5.29 -0.50 22.32
C PRO A 172 5.54 0.49 23.47
N THR A 173 6.60 0.31 24.25
CA THR A 173 7.01 1.21 25.33
C THR A 173 7.52 2.52 24.75
N ILE A 174 8.36 2.45 23.71
CA ILE A 174 8.85 3.63 22.96
C ILE A 174 7.68 4.30 22.24
N TRP A 175 6.84 3.52 21.55
CA TRP A 175 5.69 4.00 20.81
C TRP A 175 4.72 4.81 21.68
N ASN A 176 4.44 4.33 22.90
CA ASN A 176 3.52 4.99 23.84
C ASN A 176 4.21 5.94 24.83
N ALA A 177 5.53 6.12 24.75
CA ALA A 177 6.33 6.84 25.73
C ALA A 177 5.81 8.26 26.00
N ASN A 178 5.46 8.97 24.92
CA ASN A 178 5.05 10.37 24.92
C ASN A 178 3.55 10.58 24.65
N TYR A 179 2.75 9.52 24.84
CA TYR A 179 1.31 9.51 24.55
C TYR A 179 0.47 9.24 25.80
N ASP A 180 -0.60 10.00 26.00
CA ASP A 180 -1.59 9.78 27.05
C ASP A 180 -2.81 9.05 26.50
N SER A 181 -2.98 7.80 26.91
CA SER A 181 -4.09 6.96 26.48
C SER A 181 -5.46 7.42 26.98
N ASN A 182 -5.52 8.22 28.06
CA ASN A 182 -6.79 8.70 28.61
C ASN A 182 -7.35 9.86 27.79
N THR A 183 -6.47 10.72 27.28
CA THR A 183 -6.84 11.90 26.49
C THR A 183 -6.70 11.67 24.99
N ASN A 184 -6.10 10.55 24.58
CA ASN A 184 -5.80 10.22 23.19
C ASN A 184 -4.92 11.30 22.52
N GLN A 185 -4.01 11.92 23.29
CA GLN A 185 -3.17 13.04 22.88
C GLN A 185 -1.70 12.84 23.28
N LEU A 186 -0.79 13.64 22.70
CA LEU A 186 0.58 13.73 23.19
C LEU A 186 0.59 14.27 24.62
N LYS A 187 1.45 13.71 25.48
CA LYS A 187 1.69 14.22 26.83
C LYS A 187 2.18 15.68 26.76
N PRO A 188 2.00 16.46 27.83
CA PRO A 188 2.70 17.74 28.00
C PRO A 188 4.22 17.59 27.79
N LYS A 189 4.87 18.59 27.17
CA LYS A 189 6.30 18.53 26.80
C LYS A 189 7.23 18.29 27.99
N ASP A 190 6.87 18.80 29.17
CA ASP A 190 7.59 18.61 30.43
C ASP A 190 7.53 17.16 30.95
N GLN A 191 6.67 16.33 30.36
CA GLN A 191 6.52 14.91 30.66
C GLN A 191 7.04 14.01 29.53
N HIS A 192 7.65 14.58 28.49
CA HIS A 192 8.24 13.79 27.42
C HIS A 192 9.49 13.08 27.92
N VAL A 193 9.60 11.80 27.56
CA VAL A 193 10.77 10.98 27.82
C VAL A 193 11.51 10.72 26.52
N LYS A 194 12.83 10.83 26.58
CA LYS A 194 13.70 10.44 25.48
C LYS A 194 13.84 8.92 25.46
N SER A 195 13.90 8.37 24.26
CA SER A 195 14.24 6.97 24.01
C SER A 195 15.60 6.91 23.31
N MET A 196 16.34 5.83 23.53
CA MET A 196 17.54 5.57 22.74
C MET A 196 17.10 5.12 21.34
N LEU A 197 17.34 5.97 20.33
CA LEU A 197 17.08 5.69 18.92
C LEU A 197 18.42 5.48 18.19
N SER A 198 18.38 5.05 16.93
CA SER A 198 19.58 4.78 16.11
C SER A 198 20.50 6.00 15.93
N GLY A 199 20.05 7.21 16.24
CA GLY A 199 20.83 8.46 16.24
C GLY A 199 21.21 9.01 17.62
N GLY A 200 20.91 8.29 18.70
CA GLY A 200 21.09 8.74 20.08
C GLY A 200 19.77 8.98 20.82
N GLU A 201 19.82 9.70 21.95
CA GLU A 201 18.63 9.99 22.75
C GLU A 201 17.75 11.09 22.10
N ASP A 202 16.54 10.71 21.68
CA ASP A 202 15.57 11.65 21.13
C ASP A 202 14.13 11.28 21.54
N TYR A 203 13.19 12.19 21.30
CA TYR A 203 11.77 11.97 21.54
C TYR A 203 11.15 11.18 20.41
N PHE A 204 10.56 10.04 20.74
CA PHE A 204 9.69 9.33 19.81
C PHE A 204 8.27 9.90 19.88
N TYR A 205 7.68 10.21 18.73
CA TYR A 205 6.29 10.65 18.63
C TYR A 205 5.51 9.61 17.84
N ARG A 206 4.52 9.00 18.50
CA ARG A 206 3.52 8.17 17.84
C ARG A 206 2.84 8.96 16.74
N TYR A 207 2.82 8.38 15.55
CA TYR A 207 1.98 8.83 14.45
C TYR A 207 0.69 7.98 14.39
N GLY A 208 -0.39 8.59 13.88
CA GLY A 208 -1.57 7.84 13.44
C GLY A 208 -1.34 7.30 12.04
N THR A 209 -2.39 6.80 11.39
CA THR A 209 -2.34 6.56 9.94
C THR A 209 -1.92 7.86 9.25
N MET A 210 -0.80 7.80 8.51
CA MET A 210 -0.29 8.95 7.77
C MET A 210 -1.23 9.23 6.59
N PRO A 211 -1.72 10.48 6.45
CA PRO A 211 -2.65 10.87 5.37
C PRO A 211 -1.99 10.82 3.98
#